data_AF-A0A0R1U223-F1
#
_entry.id   AF-A0A0R1U223-F1
#
_cell.length_a   1.000
_cell.length_b   1.000
_cell.length_c   1.000
_cell.angle_alpha   90.00
_cell.angle_beta   90.00
_cell.angle_gamma   90.00
#
_symmetry.space_group_name_H-M   'P 1'
#
loop_
_entity.id
_entity.type
_entity.pdbx_description
1 polymer ?
#
loop_
_entity_poly.entity_id
_entity_poly.type
_entity_poly.pdbx_seq_one_letter_code
_entity_poly.pdbx_strand_id
1 'polypeptide(L)'
;MAHVKKEDIVGVMEKLAAVLTANHSDSPTAKYVSEALIDLRKSDGVAFTGAVQQFFDCAQVVRISDHIVFTDEETELWDHLFAFKQLGNNLWGLSI
;
A
#
# COMPACT_ATOMS: atom_id res chain seq x y z
N MET A 1 0.75 18.38 14.18
CA MET A 1 1.13 17.70 12.91
C MET A 1 0.64 16.27 13.01
N ALA A 2 -0.24 15.83 12.11
CA ALA A 2 -0.65 14.44 12.07
C ALA A 2 0.51 13.63 11.46
N HIS A 3 1.24 12.90 12.29
CA HIS A 3 2.24 11.95 11.81
C HIS A 3 1.51 10.67 11.40
N VAL A 4 1.62 10.28 10.13
CA VAL A 4 1.19 8.95 9.69
C VAL A 4 2.04 7.93 10.41
N LYS A 5 1.42 7.01 11.16
CA LYS A 5 2.16 5.99 11.88
C LYS A 5 2.32 4.73 11.03
N LYS A 6 3.36 3.95 11.33
CA LYS A 6 3.59 2.64 10.70
C LYS A 6 2.35 1.76 10.84
N GLU A 7 1.74 1.76 12.03
CA GLU A 7 0.57 0.93 12.33
C GLU A 7 -0.65 1.30 11.48
N ASP A 8 -0.80 2.58 11.11
CA ASP A 8 -1.91 3.03 10.28
C ASP A 8 -1.78 2.47 8.85
N ILE A 9 -0.59 2.59 8.26
CA ILE A 9 -0.29 2.08 6.91
C ILE A 9 -0.41 0.55 6.89
N VAL A 10 0.22 -0.13 7.86
CA VAL A 10 0.17 -1.58 7.96
C VAL A 10 -1.28 -2.05 8.16
N GLY A 11 -2.07 -1.38 8.99
CA GLY A 11 -3.46 -1.74 9.24
C GLY A 11 -4.36 -1.59 8.01
N VAL A 12 -4.21 -0.54 7.20
CA VAL A 12 -4.96 -0.40 5.94
C VAL A 12 -4.51 -1.45 4.93
N MET A 13 -3.20 -1.71 4.84
CA MET A 13 -2.65 -2.68 3.90
C MET A 13 -3.01 -4.12 4.25
N GLU A 14 -3.14 -4.45 5.53
CA GLU A 14 -3.67 -5.74 6.01
C GLU A 14 -5.10 -5.99 5.54
N LYS A 15 -5.97 -4.97 5.70
CA LYS A 15 -7.36 -5.06 5.22
C LYS A 15 -7.42 -5.22 3.72
N LEU A 16 -6.65 -4.42 2.99
CA LEU A 16 -6.58 -4.49 1.53
C LEU A 16 -6.08 -5.86 1.05
N ALA A 17 -5.01 -6.39 1.65
CA ALA A 17 -4.48 -7.70 1.32
C ALA A 17 -5.52 -8.80 1.55
N ALA A 18 -6.27 -8.74 2.66
CA ALA A 18 -7.29 -9.72 2.98
C ALA A 18 -8.45 -9.71 1.97
N VAL A 19 -8.97 -8.52 1.63
CA VAL A 19 -10.10 -8.38 0.69
C VAL A 19 -9.67 -8.77 -0.73
N LEU A 20 -8.51 -8.30 -1.20
CA LEU A 20 -7.96 -8.68 -2.50
C LEU A 20 -7.69 -10.18 -2.59
N THR A 21 -7.19 -10.82 -1.54
CA THR A 21 -6.98 -12.27 -1.53
C THR A 21 -8.30 -13.03 -1.55
N ALA A 22 -9.34 -12.52 -0.89
CA ALA A 22 -10.66 -13.16 -0.87
C ALA A 22 -11.37 -13.10 -2.23
N ASN A 23 -11.25 -11.97 -2.93
CA ASN A 23 -11.95 -11.73 -4.19
C ASN A 23 -11.13 -12.08 -5.43
N HIS A 24 -9.80 -11.94 -5.36
CA HIS A 24 -8.87 -12.03 -6.48
C HIS A 24 -7.61 -12.83 -6.10
N SER A 25 -7.77 -14.00 -5.46
CA SER A 25 -6.68 -14.80 -4.86
C SER A 25 -5.49 -15.09 -5.80
N ASP A 26 -5.76 -15.26 -7.10
CA ASP A 26 -4.72 -15.59 -8.09
C ASP A 26 -4.08 -14.37 -8.73
N SER A 27 -4.61 -13.17 -8.45
CA SER A 27 -4.21 -11.95 -9.11
C SER A 27 -2.79 -11.50 -8.70
N PRO A 28 -1.94 -11.13 -9.67
CA PRO A 28 -0.70 -10.41 -9.43
C PRO A 28 -0.80 -9.28 -8.40
N THR A 29 -1.89 -8.51 -8.38
CA THR A 29 -2.10 -7.42 -7.44
C THR A 29 -2.28 -7.94 -6.02
N ALA A 30 -3.12 -8.96 -5.80
CA ALA A 30 -3.31 -9.54 -4.47
C ALA A 30 -2.02 -10.14 -3.91
N LYS A 31 -1.25 -10.83 -4.76
CA LYS A 31 0.07 -11.38 -4.40
C LYS A 31 1.06 -10.27 -4.05
N TYR A 32 1.17 -9.25 -4.90
CA TYR A 32 2.06 -8.13 -4.70
C TYR A 32 1.76 -7.37 -3.38
N VAL A 33 0.49 -7.06 -3.11
CA VAL A 33 0.09 -6.39 -1.87
C VAL A 33 0.39 -7.25 -0.64
N SER A 34 0.17 -8.57 -0.73
CA SER A 34 0.47 -9.50 0.36
C SER A 34 1.96 -9.63 0.65
N GLU A 35 2.80 -9.72 -0.39
CA GLU A 35 4.26 -9.77 -0.27
C GLU A 35 4.80 -8.47 0.33
N ALA A 36 4.37 -7.32 -0.20
CA ALA A 36 4.79 -6.03 0.32
C ALA A 36 4.37 -5.83 1.78
N LEU A 37 3.20 -6.35 2.20
CA LEU A 37 2.76 -6.29 3.60
C LEU A 37 3.70 -7.07 4.53
N ILE A 38 4.20 -8.23 4.08
CA ILE A 38 5.17 -9.03 4.84
C ILE A 38 6.45 -8.22 5.06
N ASP A 39 6.94 -7.54 4.03
CA ASP A 39 8.16 -6.74 4.10
C ASP A 39 7.98 -5.50 4.98
N LEU A 40 6.84 -4.82 4.89
CA LEU A 40 6.52 -3.66 5.73
C LEU A 40 6.41 -4.00 7.21
N ARG A 41 5.83 -5.16 7.56
CA ARG A 41 5.75 -5.62 8.95
C ARG A 41 7.14 -5.84 9.56
N LYS A 42 8.11 -6.31 8.75
CA LYS A 42 9.49 -6.59 9.16
C LYS A 42 10.41 -5.35 9.15
N SER A 43 9.98 -4.26 8.53
CA SER A 43 10.80 -3.07 8.32
C SER A 43 10.49 -1.98 9.35
N ASP A 44 11.50 -1.23 9.79
CA ASP A 44 11.35 -0.10 10.71
C ASP A 44 12.16 1.11 10.25
N GLY A 45 11.79 2.30 10.74
CA GLY A 45 12.49 3.56 10.46
C GLY A 45 12.67 3.85 8.97
N VAL A 46 13.92 4.06 8.54
CA VAL A 46 14.26 4.36 7.14
C VAL A 46 13.93 3.18 6.21
N ALA A 47 14.15 1.94 6.64
CA ALA A 47 13.83 0.76 5.84
C ALA A 47 12.32 0.66 5.58
N PHE A 48 11.50 0.96 6.59
CA PHE A 48 10.04 1.04 6.43
C PHE A 48 9.65 2.10 5.40
N THR A 49 10.22 3.29 5.50
CA THR A 49 9.93 4.40 4.59
C THR A 49 10.28 4.04 3.14
N GLY A 50 11.45 3.43 2.91
CA GLY A 50 11.86 2.97 1.59
C GLY A 50 10.95 1.88 1.03
N ALA A 51 10.54 0.92 1.86
CA ALA A 51 9.61 -0.14 1.45
C ALA A 51 8.22 0.42 1.07
N VAL A 52 7.71 1.41 1.81
CA VAL A 52 6.45 2.10 1.48
C VAL A 52 6.56 2.85 0.15
N GLN A 53 7.67 3.56 -0.09
CA GLN A 53 7.90 4.26 -1.36
C GLN A 53 7.94 3.29 -2.53
N GLN A 54 8.74 2.22 -2.41
CA GLN A 54 8.83 1.18 -3.44
C GLN A 54 7.47 0.55 -3.72
N PHE A 55 6.67 0.27 -2.67
CA PHE A 55 5.31 -0.22 -2.84
C PHE A 55 4.49 0.73 -3.70
N PHE A 56 4.46 2.01 -3.37
CA PHE A 56 3.65 3.00 -4.08
C PHE A 56 4.09 3.28 -5.52
N ASP A 57 5.34 3.03 -5.87
CA ASP A 57 5.85 3.24 -7.22
C ASP A 57 5.49 2.08 -8.14
N CYS A 58 5.42 0.86 -7.62
CA CYS A 58 5.09 -0.33 -8.40
C CYS A 58 3.60 -0.72 -8.35
N ALA A 59 2.89 -0.45 -7.24
CA ALA A 59 1.52 -0.92 -7.02
C ALA A 59 0.54 -0.52 -8.13
N GLN A 60 0.62 0.72 -8.65
CA GLN A 60 -0.25 1.15 -9.76
C GLN A 60 0.04 0.39 -11.05
N VAL A 61 1.33 0.14 -11.35
CA VAL A 61 1.74 -0.57 -12.56
C VAL A 61 1.28 -2.02 -12.52
N VAL A 62 1.45 -2.69 -11.38
CA VAL A 62 0.97 -4.07 -11.18
C VAL A 62 -0.54 -4.13 -11.38
N ARG A 63 -1.29 -3.25 -10.70
CA ARG A 63 -2.75 -3.21 -10.82
C ARG A 63 -3.24 -3.02 -12.25
N ILE A 64 -2.68 -2.05 -12.98
CA ILE A 64 -3.08 -1.76 -14.37
C ILE A 64 -2.81 -2.97 -15.28
N SER A 65 -1.69 -3.67 -15.05
CA SER A 65 -1.29 -4.84 -15.84
C SER A 65 -2.12 -6.09 -15.52
N ASP A 66 -2.73 -6.15 -14.34
CA ASP A 66 -3.49 -7.28 -13.84
C ASP A 66 -4.95 -7.30 -14.34
N HIS A 67 -5.44 -6.17 -14.86
CA HIS A 67 -6.79 -6.04 -15.43
C HIS A 67 -7.95 -6.43 -14.48
N ILE A 68 -7.70 -6.49 -13.16
CA ILE A 68 -8.75 -6.77 -12.17
C ILE A 68 -9.65 -5.55 -11.94
N VAL A 69 -10.93 -5.83 -11.70
CA VAL A 69 -11.92 -4.81 -11.35
C VAL A 69 -12.10 -4.82 -9.84
N PHE A 70 -11.83 -3.69 -9.21
CA PHE A 70 -12.03 -3.54 -7.78
C PHE A 70 -13.52 -3.41 -7.46
N THR A 71 -13.90 -4.01 -6.34
CA THR A 71 -15.14 -3.70 -5.63
C THR A 71 -15.06 -2.31 -5.00
N ASP A 72 -16.19 -1.80 -4.53
CA ASP A 72 -16.25 -0.51 -3.84
C ASP A 72 -15.36 -0.51 -2.59
N GLU A 73 -15.38 -1.60 -1.81
CA GLU A 73 -14.55 -1.77 -0.61
C GLU A 73 -13.04 -1.77 -0.95
N GLU A 74 -12.64 -2.50 -1.99
CA GLU A 74 -11.24 -2.52 -2.45
C GLU A 74 -10.78 -1.15 -2.93
N THR A 75 -11.66 -0.42 -3.61
CA THR A 75 -11.39 0.94 -4.09
C THR A 75 -11.21 1.91 -2.92
N GLU A 76 -12.09 1.89 -1.93
CA GLU A 76 -11.97 2.74 -0.73
C GLU A 76 -10.66 2.46 0.03
N LEU A 77 -10.32 1.19 0.23
CA LEU A 77 -9.07 0.79 0.90
C LEU A 77 -7.84 1.19 0.09
N TRP A 78 -7.88 1.02 -1.22
CA TRP A 78 -6.80 1.43 -2.12
C TRP A 78 -6.58 2.94 -2.09
N ASP A 79 -7.64 3.72 -2.22
CA ASP A 79 -7.57 5.18 -2.21
C ASP A 79 -7.11 5.71 -0.85
N HIS A 80 -7.58 5.11 0.26
CA HIS A 80 -7.09 5.42 1.59
C HIS A 80 -5.59 5.12 1.72
N LEU A 81 -5.13 3.96 1.21
CA LEU A 81 -3.71 3.62 1.23
C LEU A 81 -2.88 4.64 0.42
N PHE A 82 -3.34 5.03 -0.76
CA PHE A 82 -2.64 6.02 -1.61
C PHE A 82 -2.74 7.46 -1.10
N ALA A 83 -3.70 7.79 -0.24
CA ALA A 83 -3.72 9.06 0.48
C ALA A 83 -2.48 9.22 1.37
N PHE A 84 -1.94 8.12 1.93
CA PHE A 84 -0.67 8.16 2.66
C PHE A 84 0.51 8.51 1.75
N LYS A 85 0.49 8.18 0.44
CA LYS A 85 1.52 8.63 -0.52
C LYS A 85 1.53 10.15 -0.64
N GLN A 86 0.36 10.79 -0.69
CA GLN A 86 0.26 12.25 -0.78
C GLN A 86 0.74 12.93 0.51
N LEU A 87 0.39 12.37 1.67
CA LEU A 87 0.89 12.85 2.96
C LEU A 87 2.41 12.65 3.09
N GLY A 88 2.92 11.51 2.65
CA GLY A 88 4.35 11.21 2.57
C GLY A 88 5.08 12.17 1.65
N ASN A 89 4.60 12.42 0.44
CA ASN A 89 5.20 13.38 -0.50
C ASN A 89 5.26 14.81 0.05
N ASN A 90 4.22 15.24 0.77
CA ASN A 90 4.19 16.54 1.44
C ASN A 90 5.19 16.64 2.61
N LEU A 91 5.55 15.51 3.23
CA LEU A 91 6.49 15.45 4.36
C LEU A 91 7.92 15.14 3.92
N TRP A 92 8.11 14.37 2.85
CA TRP A 92 9.40 13.95 2.31
C TRP A 92 9.98 14.94 1.29
N GLY A 93 9.11 15.67 0.57
CA GLY A 93 9.51 16.74 -0.34
C GLY A 93 10.01 18.02 0.36
N LEU A 94 9.82 18.13 1.68
CA LEU A 94 10.33 19.23 2.51
C LEU A 94 11.76 18.98 3.05
N SER A 95 12.39 17.86 2.71
CA SER A 95 13.75 17.51 3.15
C SER A 95 14.85 17.88 2.15
N ILE A 96 14.65 18.93 1.35
CA ILE A 96 15.70 19.53 0.50
C ILE A 96 16.18 20.86 1.05
#